data_AF-A0A8T5HHJ4-F1
#
_entry.id   AF-A0A8T5HHJ4-F1
#
_cell.length_a   1.000
_cell.length_b   1.000
_cell.length_c   1.000
_cell.angle_alpha   90.00
_cell.angle_beta   90.00
_cell.angle_gamma   90.00
#
_symmetry.space_group_name_H-M   'P 1'
#
loop_
_entity.id
_entity.type
_entity.pdbx_description
1 polymer ?
#
loop_
_entity_poly.entity_id
_entity_poly.type
_entity_poly.pdbx_seq_one_letter_code
_entity_poly.pdbx_strand_id
1 'polypeptide(L)'
;MVRRTTDFGHFSDHVAHLIYNEGKIADVSLMEETKFTPSSWKVWKQKLIEKFSITGYDVIKDGMRRKFQAYYDKKEKQWGFVFLGLPDSNS
;
A
#
# COMPACT_ATOMS: atom_id res chain seq x y z
N MET A 1 10.60 19.45 7.84
CA MET A 1 9.86 19.92 6.64
C MET A 1 9.60 18.72 5.75
N VAL A 2 8.37 18.18 5.72
CA VAL A 2 8.04 17.00 4.91
C VAL A 2 7.98 17.46 3.45
N ARG A 3 8.89 16.96 2.61
CA ARG A 3 8.85 17.21 1.16
C ARG A 3 7.57 16.59 0.63
N ARG A 4 6.67 17.40 0.07
CA ARG A 4 5.52 16.90 -0.69
C ARG A 4 6.08 16.16 -1.89
N THR A 5 6.02 14.83 -1.87
CA THR A 5 6.36 13.99 -3.01
C THR A 5 5.34 14.29 -4.10
N THR A 6 5.73 15.04 -5.12
CA THR A 6 4.94 15.28 -6.33
C THR A 6 4.81 14.02 -7.19
N ASP A 7 5.61 13.00 -6.89
CA ASP A 7 5.61 11.72 -7.57
C ASP A 7 4.65 10.74 -6.89
N PHE A 8 3.59 10.36 -7.61
CA PHE A 8 2.62 9.39 -7.13
C PHE A 8 3.24 8.00 -6.92
N GLY A 9 4.27 7.63 -7.69
CA GLY A 9 4.99 6.37 -7.54
C GLY A 9 5.57 6.24 -6.15
N HIS A 10 6.44 7.18 -5.76
CA HIS A 10 7.05 7.25 -4.43
C HIS A 10 6.02 7.31 -3.30
N PHE A 11 4.93 8.05 -3.49
CA PHE A 11 3.84 8.07 -2.51
C PHE A 11 3.18 6.69 -2.36
N SER A 12 2.83 6.03 -3.48
CA SER A 12 2.20 4.73 -3.46
C SER A 12 3.10 3.64 -2.86
N ASP A 13 4.41 3.71 -3.13
CA ASP A 13 5.42 2.82 -2.55
C ASP A 13 5.50 3.00 -1.03
N HIS A 14 5.51 4.25 -0.56
CA HIS A 14 5.52 4.55 0.87
C HIS A 14 4.27 3.99 1.57
N VAL A 15 3.09 4.21 0.99
CA VAL A 15 1.83 3.70 1.54
C VAL A 15 1.80 2.17 1.55
N ALA A 16 2.26 1.51 0.49
CA ALA A 16 2.33 0.05 0.43
C ALA A 16 3.21 -0.51 1.56
N HIS A 17 4.35 0.12 1.85
CA HIS A 17 5.22 -0.28 2.96
C HIS A 17 4.61 -0.02 4.34
N LEU A 18 3.85 1.07 4.52
CA LEU A 18 3.10 1.31 5.77
C LEU A 18 2.10 0.18 6.02
N ILE A 19 1.31 -0.17 4.99
CA ILE A 19 0.34 -1.27 5.06
C ILE A 19 1.05 -2.60 5.35
N TYR A 20 2.21 -2.84 4.72
CA TYR A 20 3.01 -4.03 4.97
C TYR A 20 3.50 -4.14 6.42
N ASN A 21 4.02 -3.05 6.97
CA ASN A 21 4.58 -3.04 8.32
C ASN A 21 3.48 -3.24 9.38
N GLU A 22 2.30 -2.64 9.18
CA GLU A 22 1.19 -2.73 10.13
C GLU A 22 0.36 -4.02 9.98
N GLY A 23 0.40 -4.66 8.81
CA GLY A 23 -0.44 -5.82 8.49
C GLY A 23 -1.85 -5.42 8.07
N LYS A 24 -2.55 -4.70 8.94
CA LYS A 24 -3.86 -4.10 8.69
C LYS A 24 -3.91 -2.70 9.27
N ILE A 25 -4.29 -1.72 8.45
CA ILE A 25 -4.40 -0.33 8.89
C ILE A 25 -5.77 0.24 8.54
N ALA A 26 -6.42 0.91 9.48
CA ALA A 26 -7.70 1.56 9.21
C ALA A 26 -7.56 2.69 8.19
N ASP A 27 -8.59 2.92 7.38
CA ASP A 27 -8.59 3.98 6.36
C ASP A 27 -8.30 5.38 6.95
N VAL A 28 -8.86 5.65 8.12
CA VAL A 28 -8.67 6.91 8.84
C VAL A 28 -7.24 7.04 9.37
N SER A 29 -6.70 5.97 9.96
CA SER A 29 -5.32 5.96 10.45
C SER A 29 -4.32 6.19 9.31
N LEU A 30 -4.52 5.54 8.16
CA LEU A 30 -3.65 5.74 7.01
C LEU A 30 -3.74 7.17 6.45
N MET A 31 -4.93 7.78 6.45
CA MET A 31 -5.10 9.19 6.10
C MET A 31 -4.32 10.12 7.05
N GLU A 32 -4.38 9.86 8.36
CA GLU A 32 -3.68 10.65 9.38
C GLU A 32 -2.16 10.52 9.25
N GLU A 33 -1.65 9.29 9.09
CA GLU A 33 -0.23 9.01 8.87
C GLU A 33 0.32 9.72 7.62
N THR A 34 -0.46 9.70 6.54
CA THR A 34 -0.10 10.38 5.28
C THR A 34 -0.41 11.88 5.29
N LYS A 35 -0.98 12.41 6.38
CA LYS A 35 -1.30 13.83 6.61
C LYS A 35 -2.21 14.44 5.55
N PHE A 36 -3.10 13.63 4.98
CA PHE A 36 -4.12 14.14 4.07
C PHE A 36 -5.35 14.63 4.81
N THR A 37 -6.01 15.62 4.24
CA THR A 37 -7.36 15.99 4.65
C THR A 37 -8.36 14.95 4.10
N PRO A 38 -9.56 14.83 4.69
CA PRO A 38 -10.59 13.90 4.18
C PRO A 38 -10.92 14.13 2.69
N SER A 39 -10.94 15.39 2.25
CA SER A 39 -11.21 15.74 0.85
C SER A 39 -10.09 15.29 -0.09
N SER A 40 -8.82 15.53 0.26
CA SER A 40 -7.69 15.05 -0.53
C SER A 40 -7.55 13.54 -0.49
N TRP A 41 -7.79 12.93 0.68
CA TRP A 41 -7.73 11.47 0.86
C TRP A 41 -8.68 10.74 -0.06
N LYS A 42 -9.91 11.24 -0.23
CA LYS A 42 -10.89 10.64 -1.15
C LYS A 42 -10.34 10.48 -2.58
N VAL A 43 -9.58 11.46 -3.07
CA VAL A 43 -8.96 11.43 -4.40
C VAL A 43 -7.77 10.46 -4.42
N TRP A 44 -6.87 10.54 -3.45
CA TRP A 44 -5.68 9.69 -3.39
C TRP A 44 -6.01 8.22 -3.14
N LYS A 45 -6.98 7.94 -2.28
CA LYS A 45 -7.50 6.60 -2.01
C LYS A 45 -7.95 5.90 -3.28
N GLN A 46 -8.70 6.57 -4.15
CA GLN A 46 -9.15 5.97 -5.40
C GLN A 46 -7.94 5.59 -6.28
N LYS A 47 -6.97 6.51 -6.43
CA LYS A 47 -5.74 6.23 -7.18
C LYS A 47 -4.93 5.08 -6.59
N LEU A 48 -4.84 5.01 -5.27
CA LEU A 48 -4.15 3.91 -4.57
C LEU A 48 -4.85 2.57 -4.82
N ILE A 49 -6.18 2.51 -4.76
CA ILE A 49 -6.95 1.30 -5.06
C ILE A 49 -6.67 0.82 -6.49
N GLU A 50 -6.72 1.72 -7.47
CA GLU A 50 -6.43 1.41 -8.87
C GLU A 50 -4.98 0.92 -9.02
N LYS A 51 -4.01 1.66 -8.46
CA LYS A 51 -2.59 1.31 -8.52
C LYS A 51 -2.31 -0.05 -7.90
N PHE A 52 -2.85 -0.30 -6.71
CA PHE A 52 -2.61 -1.53 -5.96
C PHE A 52 -3.27 -2.74 -6.60
N SER A 53 -4.40 -2.59 -7.31
CA SER A 53 -5.02 -3.71 -8.04
C SER A 53 -4.15 -4.31 -9.15
N ILE A 54 -3.17 -3.56 -9.66
CA ILE A 54 -2.30 -3.99 -10.76
C ILE A 54 -0.80 -4.05 -10.39
N THR A 55 -0.42 -3.55 -9.22
CA THR A 55 0.99 -3.42 -8.81
C THR A 55 1.30 -4.36 -7.64
N GLY A 56 2.30 -5.21 -7.82
CA GLY A 56 2.98 -5.92 -6.74
C GLY A 56 4.21 -5.15 -6.26
N TYR A 57 4.46 -5.17 -4.97
CA TYR A 57 5.55 -4.51 -4.28
C TYR A 57 6.53 -5.57 -3.77
N ASP A 58 7.83 -5.31 -3.92
CA ASP A 58 8.88 -6.18 -3.41
C ASP A 58 9.25 -5.79 -1.98
N VAL A 59 9.40 -6.79 -1.13
CA VAL A 59 9.94 -6.63 0.22
C VAL A 59 11.00 -7.67 0.49
N ILE A 60 12.05 -7.28 1.19
CA ILE A 60 13.10 -8.20 1.65
C ILE A 60 12.85 -8.44 3.14
N LYS A 61 12.54 -9.67 3.50
CA LYS A 61 12.38 -10.10 4.89
C LYS A 61 13.13 -11.40 5.10
N ASP A 62 13.97 -11.45 6.13
CA ASP A 62 14.80 -12.60 6.48
C ASP A 62 15.70 -13.07 5.32
N GLY A 63 16.23 -12.13 4.52
CA GLY A 63 17.06 -12.42 3.35
C GLY A 63 16.30 -12.95 2.13
N MET A 64 14.98 -13.14 2.22
CA MET A 64 14.13 -13.58 1.12
C MET A 64 13.37 -12.39 0.51
N ARG A 65 13.45 -12.26 -0.82
CA ARG A 65 12.61 -11.33 -1.58
C ARG A 65 11.22 -11.94 -1.74
N ARG A 66 10.20 -11.27 -1.22
CA ARG A 66 8.78 -11.62 -1.41
C ARG A 66 8.08 -10.50 -2.13
N LYS A 67 7.07 -10.84 -2.91
CA LYS A 67 6.15 -9.86 -3.48
C LYS A 67 4.86 -9.83 -2.68
N PHE A 68 4.32 -8.65 -2.48
CA PHE A 68 3.00 -8.47 -1.89
C PHE A 68 2.17 -7.50 -2.71
N GLN A 69 0.86 -7.58 -2.55
CA GLN A 69 -0.09 -6.64 -3.14
C GLN A 69 -0.92 -6.06 -2.01
N ALA A 70 -0.93 -4.73 -1.90
CA ALA A 70 -1.82 -4.04 -0.99
C ALA A 70 -3.26 -4.06 -1.54
N TYR A 71 -4.25 -3.98 -0.66
CA TYR A 71 -5.65 -3.90 -1.05
C TYR A 71 -6.44 -3.09 -0.02
N TYR A 72 -7.64 -2.65 -0.43
CA TYR A 72 -8.59 -2.00 0.45
C TYR A 72 -9.83 -2.88 0.65
N ASP A 73 -10.10 -3.25 1.90
CA ASP A 73 -11.35 -3.89 2.31
C ASP A 73 -12.43 -2.83 2.50
N LYS A 74 -13.42 -2.81 1.60
CA LYS A 74 -14.54 -1.87 1.65
C LYS A 74 -15.50 -2.13 2.81
N LYS A 75 -15.64 -3.38 3.27
CA LYS A 75 -16.56 -3.77 4.36
C LYS A 75 -15.99 -3.33 5.69
N GLU A 76 -14.74 -3.70 5.95
CA GLU A 76 -14.05 -3.39 7.21
C GLU A 76 -13.48 -1.95 7.23
N LYS A 77 -13.43 -1.28 6.07
CA LYS A 77 -12.81 0.04 5.88
C LYS A 77 -11.33 0.04 6.32
N GLN A 78 -10.61 -1.00 5.92
CA GLN A 78 -9.21 -1.21 6.26
C GLN A 78 -8.39 -1.49 5.02
N TRP A 79 -7.10 -1.17 5.10
CA TRP A 79 -6.10 -1.57 4.14
C TRP A 79 -5.36 -2.79 4.68
N GLY A 80 -4.98 -3.69 3.79
CA GLY A 80 -4.16 -4.84 4.11
C GLY A 80 -3.31 -5.24 2.93
N PHE A 81 -2.59 -6.34 3.05
CA PHE A 81 -1.85 -6.90 1.94
C PHE A 81 -2.00 -8.42 1.86
N VAL A 82 -1.71 -8.96 0.68
CA VAL A 82 -1.55 -10.38 0.43
C VAL A 82 -0.19 -10.63 -0.18
N PHE A 83 0.47 -11.73 0.19
CA PHE A 83 1.67 -12.14 -0.52
C PHE A 83 1.27 -12.70 -1.89
N LEU A 84 1.93 -12.20 -2.93
CA LEU A 84 1.90 -12.83 -4.23
C LEU A 84 2.87 -14.02 -4.13
N GLY A 85 2.39 -15.23 -4.46
CA GLY A 85 3.23 -16.42 -4.45
C GLY A 85 4.54 -16.19 -5.20
N LEU A 86 5.61 -16.88 -4.79
CA LEU A 86 6.79 -16.96 -5.64
C LEU A 86 6.31 -17.45 -7.02
N PRO A 87 6.80 -16.88 -8.14
CA PRO A 87 6.53 -17.48 -9.44
C PRO A 87 6.96 -18.94 -9.31
N ASP A 88 6.00 -19.85 -9.53
CA ASP A 88 6.28 -21.28 -9.55
C ASP A 88 7.55 -21.48 -10.39
N SER A 89 8.59 -21.96 -9.73
CA SER A 89 9.75 -22.50 -10.43
C SER A 89 9.26 -23.80 -11.05
N ASN A 90 8.61 -23.70 -12.21
CA ASN A 90 8.30 -24.86 -13.01
C ASN A 90 9.63 -25.56 -13.32
N SER A 91 9.76 -26.74 -12.71
CA SER A 91 10.79 -27.75 -12.94
C SER A 91 10.74 -28.30 -14.36
#